data_AF-A0A2S9XTE6-F1
#
_entry.id   AF-A0A2S9XTE6-F1
#
_cell.length_a   1.000
_cell.length_b   1.000
_cell.length_c   1.000
_cell.angle_alpha   90.00
_cell.angle_beta   90.00
_cell.angle_gamma   90.00
#
_symmetry.space_group_name_H-M   'P 1'
#
loop_
_entity.id
_entity.type
_entity.pdbx_description
1 polymer ?
#
loop_
_entity_poly.entity_id
_entity_poly.type
_entity_poly.pdbx_seq_one_letter_code
_entity_poly.pdbx_strand_id
1 'polypeptide(L)'
;MSLLRRRRPPEPAVAEPTTSVVVLPRSRRRGPAGNVAAERLRRKQAKVEVQDGRPHGWGRAEDPDAESREKFSFLARRRANGTPLLLFTVLAVLTGVGLARVESRIEILDVANEITELSGDQQRLLDRKRRLETERAYLRRPARVSDQATERLGMEPAPPERIQRIELLPAALPEPEADVESERPNP
;
A
#
# COMPACT_ATOMS: atom_id res chain seq x y z
N MET A 1 -36.99 -17.11 33.86
CA MET A 1 -36.58 -17.59 32.53
C MET A 1 -37.12 -16.65 31.46
N SER A 2 -36.31 -15.74 30.93
CA SER A 2 -36.67 -14.88 29.80
C SER A 2 -35.47 -14.70 28.87
N LEU A 3 -35.60 -15.23 27.66
CA LEU A 3 -34.61 -15.21 26.60
C LEU A 3 -34.69 -13.89 25.82
N LEU A 4 -33.74 -12.99 26.04
CA LEU A 4 -33.57 -11.79 25.21
C LEU A 4 -32.84 -12.15 23.91
N ARG A 5 -33.64 -12.41 22.85
CA ARG A 5 -33.18 -12.44 21.45
C ARG A 5 -32.60 -11.07 21.07
N ARG A 6 -31.27 -10.95 21.00
CA ARG A 6 -30.63 -9.79 20.36
C ARG A 6 -30.76 -9.91 18.84
N ARG A 7 -31.27 -8.83 18.25
CA ARG A 7 -31.51 -8.62 16.82
C ARG A 7 -30.19 -8.58 16.04
N ARG A 8 -30.20 -9.21 14.86
CA ARG A 8 -29.15 -9.19 13.83
C ARG A 8 -29.13 -7.80 13.17
N PRO A 9 -27.97 -7.13 12.99
CA PRO A 9 -27.89 -5.90 12.22
C PRO A 9 -28.03 -6.17 10.70
N PRO A 10 -28.50 -5.18 9.91
CA PRO A 10 -28.70 -5.31 8.47
C PRO A 10 -27.38 -5.33 7.68
N GLU A 11 -27.34 -6.15 6.64
CA GLU A 11 -26.24 -6.24 5.67
C GLU A 11 -26.08 -4.93 4.88
N PRO A 12 -24.84 -4.47 4.62
CA PRO A 12 -24.61 -3.37 3.70
C PRO A 12 -24.84 -3.82 2.24
N ALA A 13 -25.62 -3.01 1.52
CA ALA A 13 -25.98 -3.19 0.13
C ALA A 13 -24.76 -3.30 -0.80
N VAL A 14 -24.83 -4.30 -1.69
CA VAL A 14 -23.90 -4.50 -2.81
C VAL A 14 -24.07 -3.35 -3.80
N ALA A 15 -23.06 -2.49 -3.92
CA ALA A 15 -23.01 -1.42 -4.92
C ALA A 15 -22.57 -2.00 -6.27
N GLU A 16 -23.39 -1.76 -7.29
CA GLU A 16 -23.19 -2.20 -8.67
C GLU A 16 -21.98 -1.51 -9.35
N PRO A 17 -21.28 -2.18 -10.29
CA PRO A 17 -20.17 -1.58 -11.01
C PRO A 17 -20.65 -0.60 -12.09
N THR A 18 -20.37 0.69 -11.90
CA THR A 18 -20.60 1.74 -12.89
C THR A 18 -19.72 1.54 -14.13
N THR A 19 -20.36 1.33 -15.27
CA THR A 19 -19.73 1.20 -16.59
C THR A 19 -19.35 2.60 -17.10
N SER A 20 -18.05 2.92 -17.17
CA SER A 20 -17.56 4.18 -17.75
C SER A 20 -17.33 4.03 -19.26
N VAL A 21 -18.05 4.84 -20.03
CA VAL A 21 -18.01 4.89 -21.50
C VAL A 21 -16.78 5.68 -21.95
N VAL A 22 -15.90 5.04 -22.71
CA VAL A 22 -14.70 5.64 -23.31
C VAL A 22 -15.08 6.37 -24.60
N VAL A 23 -14.82 7.68 -24.65
CA VAL A 23 -15.00 8.53 -25.84
C VAL A 23 -13.69 8.61 -26.62
N LEU A 24 -13.68 8.17 -27.88
CA LEU A 24 -12.56 8.27 -28.81
C LEU A 24 -12.52 9.65 -29.51
N PRO A 25 -11.35 10.32 -29.59
CA PRO A 25 -11.23 11.60 -30.29
C PRO A 25 -11.21 11.44 -31.82
N ARG A 26 -11.94 12.37 -32.45
CA ARG A 26 -12.17 12.54 -33.88
C ARG A 26 -10.90 12.80 -34.69
N SER A 27 -10.94 12.28 -35.92
CA SER A 27 -9.96 12.43 -37.00
C SER A 27 -9.66 13.89 -37.38
N ARG A 28 -8.37 14.23 -37.47
CA ARG A 28 -7.90 15.50 -38.05
C ARG A 28 -7.33 15.28 -39.46
N ARG A 29 -8.09 15.82 -40.42
CA ARG A 29 -7.68 16.60 -41.61
C ARG A 29 -6.35 16.25 -42.28
N ARG A 30 -6.50 15.61 -43.45
CA ARG A 30 -5.52 15.43 -44.53
C ARG A 30 -5.29 16.78 -45.24
N GLY A 31 -4.07 17.32 -45.14
CA GLY A 31 -3.59 18.46 -45.93
C GLY A 31 -2.99 18.03 -47.29
N PRO A 32 -2.75 18.96 -48.23
CA PRO A 32 -2.56 18.68 -49.65
C PRO A 32 -1.22 18.00 -49.94
N ALA A 33 -1.28 16.80 -50.48
CA ALA A 33 -0.15 16.05 -51.02
C ALA A 33 0.23 16.60 -52.42
N GLY A 34 0.90 17.73 -52.45
CA GLY A 34 1.56 18.25 -53.64
C GLY A 34 3.04 18.45 -53.35
N ASN A 35 3.91 17.86 -54.16
CA ASN A 35 5.36 18.18 -54.32
C ASN A 35 6.41 17.33 -53.58
N VAL A 36 6.05 16.38 -52.69
CA VAL A 36 7.08 15.53 -52.05
C VAL A 36 7.71 14.52 -53.03
N ALA A 37 6.97 14.08 -54.04
CA ALA A 37 7.47 13.12 -55.03
C ALA A 37 8.50 13.75 -56.00
N ALA A 38 8.29 15.02 -56.39
CA ALA A 38 9.19 15.74 -57.29
C ALA A 38 10.52 16.08 -56.61
N GLU A 39 10.51 16.42 -55.33
CA GLU A 39 11.72 16.75 -54.57
C GLU A 39 12.65 15.54 -54.36
N ARG A 40 12.07 14.33 -54.25
CA ARG A 40 12.83 13.08 -54.09
C ARG A 40 13.61 12.67 -55.35
N LEU A 41 13.13 13.03 -56.54
CA LEU A 41 13.84 12.71 -57.79
C LEU A 41 15.07 13.61 -57.99
N ARG A 42 14.98 14.91 -57.68
CA ARG A 42 16.11 15.84 -57.74
C ARG A 42 17.26 15.44 -56.82
N ARG A 43 16.96 15.02 -55.58
CA ARG A 43 17.99 14.54 -54.64
C ARG A 43 18.67 13.24 -55.06
N LYS A 44 18.00 12.39 -55.85
CA LYS A 44 18.62 11.16 -56.36
C LYS A 44 19.59 11.44 -57.50
N GLN A 45 19.27 12.35 -58.40
CA GLN A 45 20.15 12.71 -59.52
C GLN A 45 21.44 13.39 -59.03
N ALA A 46 21.34 14.34 -58.08
CA ALA A 46 22.52 15.02 -57.53
C ALA A 46 23.48 14.09 -56.74
N LYS A 47 23.02 12.90 -56.32
CA LYS A 47 23.84 11.95 -55.55
C LYS A 47 24.56 10.92 -56.41
N VAL A 48 24.13 10.72 -57.66
CA VAL A 48 24.79 9.80 -58.61
C VAL A 48 26.05 10.46 -59.17
N GLU A 49 26.02 11.76 -59.44
CA GLU A 49 27.13 12.49 -60.07
C GLU A 49 28.38 12.68 -59.18
N VAL A 50 28.26 12.50 -57.86
CA VAL A 50 29.38 12.64 -56.91
C VAL A 50 30.13 11.31 -56.67
N GLN A 51 29.64 10.19 -57.22
CA GLN A 51 30.13 8.85 -56.85
C GLN A 51 31.13 8.21 -57.84
N ASP A 52 31.51 8.92 -58.91
CA ASP A 52 32.46 8.42 -59.92
C ASP A 52 33.93 8.82 -59.67
N GLY A 53 34.25 9.34 -58.48
CA GLY A 53 35.57 9.91 -58.16
C GLY A 53 36.35 9.26 -57.01
N ARG A 54 36.24 7.95 -56.76
CA ARG A 54 37.10 7.29 -55.74
C ARG A 54 38.01 6.21 -56.34
N PRO A 55 39.35 6.33 -56.18
CA PRO A 55 40.30 5.33 -56.64
C PRO A 55 40.18 4.04 -55.82
N HIS A 56 40.11 2.92 -56.53
CA HIS A 56 39.95 1.58 -55.96
C HIS A 56 41.30 1.08 -55.43
N GLY A 57 41.64 1.46 -54.20
CA GLY A 57 42.72 0.84 -53.43
C GLY A 57 42.21 -0.44 -52.77
N TRP A 58 42.72 -1.58 -53.21
CA TRP A 58 42.40 -2.91 -52.71
C TRP A 58 42.80 -3.04 -51.23
N GLY A 59 41.81 -3.08 -50.34
CA GLY A 59 42.01 -3.58 -48.97
C GLY A 59 42.34 -5.07 -49.03
N ARG A 60 43.47 -5.47 -48.46
CA ARG A 60 43.88 -6.89 -48.36
C ARG A 60 42.98 -7.60 -47.35
N ALA A 61 42.70 -8.87 -47.58
CA ALA A 61 41.82 -9.72 -46.76
C ALA A 61 42.34 -10.05 -45.35
N GLU A 62 43.36 -9.34 -44.84
CA GLU A 62 44.04 -9.64 -43.58
C GLU A 62 43.91 -8.52 -42.53
N ASP A 63 43.08 -7.50 -42.74
CA ASP A 63 42.81 -6.49 -41.71
C ASP A 63 41.85 -7.03 -40.63
N PRO A 64 42.28 -7.23 -39.37
CA PRO A 64 41.42 -7.70 -38.26
C PRO A 64 40.34 -6.68 -37.85
N ASP A 65 40.40 -5.47 -38.40
CA ASP A 65 39.43 -4.40 -38.16
C ASP A 65 38.22 -4.45 -39.11
N ALA A 66 38.22 -5.34 -40.11
CA ALA A 66 37.09 -5.50 -41.03
C ALA A 66 35.90 -6.23 -40.40
N GLU A 67 36.15 -7.24 -39.55
CA GLU A 67 35.08 -8.06 -38.95
C GLU A 67 34.28 -7.29 -37.88
N SER A 68 34.92 -6.38 -37.16
CA SER A 68 34.24 -5.53 -36.16
C SER A 68 33.38 -4.47 -36.83
N ARG A 69 33.81 -3.92 -37.97
CA ARG A 69 33.03 -2.94 -38.75
C ARG A 69 31.80 -3.53 -39.42
N GLU A 70 31.85 -4.79 -39.88
CA GLU A 70 30.68 -5.44 -40.50
C GLU A 70 29.54 -5.66 -39.50
N LYS A 71 29.84 -6.09 -38.27
CA LYS A 71 28.82 -6.35 -37.24
C LYS A 71 28.03 -5.08 -36.87
N PHE A 72 28.67 -3.91 -36.87
CA PHE A 72 28.00 -2.63 -36.66
C PHE A 72 27.36 -2.03 -37.94
N SER A 73 27.74 -2.50 -39.14
CA SER A 73 27.20 -2.01 -40.41
C SER A 73 25.78 -2.53 -40.71
N PHE A 74 25.38 -3.68 -40.15
CA PHE A 74 24.00 -4.19 -40.24
C PHE A 74 22.99 -3.30 -39.50
N LEU A 75 23.44 -2.58 -38.47
CA LEU A 75 22.61 -1.62 -37.73
C LEU A 75 22.49 -0.27 -38.45
N ALA A 76 23.50 0.11 -39.27
CA ALA A 76 23.58 1.44 -39.88
C ALA A 76 22.89 1.59 -41.26
N ARG A 77 22.52 0.48 -41.94
CA ARG A 77 21.90 0.53 -43.30
C ARG A 77 20.37 0.36 -43.34
N ARG A 78 19.70 0.14 -42.22
CA ARG A 78 18.22 0.12 -42.19
C ARG A 78 17.69 1.55 -42.15
N ARG A 79 17.38 2.05 -43.35
CA ARG A 79 16.51 3.22 -43.58
C ARG A 79 15.42 3.30 -42.49
N ALA A 80 15.33 4.49 -41.88
CA ALA A 80 14.29 5.08 -41.04
C ALA A 80 12.85 4.51 -41.14
N ASN A 81 12.65 3.23 -40.84
CA ASN A 81 11.35 2.68 -40.50
C ASN A 81 11.32 2.70 -38.98
N GLY A 82 10.47 3.52 -38.35
CA GLY A 82 10.36 3.64 -36.89
C GLY A 82 9.90 2.38 -36.16
N THR A 83 9.71 1.28 -36.89
CA THR A 83 9.25 -0.02 -36.42
C THR A 83 10.13 -0.67 -35.34
N PRO A 84 11.47 -0.70 -35.41
CA PRO A 84 12.28 -1.32 -34.35
C PRO A 84 12.27 -0.48 -33.08
N LEU A 85 12.17 0.85 -33.18
CA LEU A 85 12.02 1.74 -32.03
C LEU A 85 10.66 1.51 -31.37
N LEU A 86 9.59 1.36 -32.15
CA LEU A 86 8.25 1.02 -31.65
C LEU A 86 8.24 -0.34 -30.96
N LEU A 87 8.86 -1.36 -31.53
CA LEU A 87 8.99 -2.67 -30.89
C LEU A 87 9.76 -2.59 -29.57
N PHE A 88 10.84 -1.82 -29.54
CA PHE A 88 11.62 -1.62 -28.31
C PHE A 88 10.81 -0.88 -27.24
N THR A 89 10.06 0.16 -27.61
CA THR A 89 9.21 0.89 -26.64
C THR A 89 8.08 0.01 -26.12
N VAL A 90 7.44 -0.78 -26.98
CA VAL A 90 6.40 -1.73 -26.54
C VAL A 90 7.00 -2.78 -25.60
N LEU A 91 8.16 -3.33 -25.93
CA LEU A 91 8.86 -4.29 -25.08
C LEU A 91 9.25 -3.66 -23.73
N ALA A 92 9.74 -2.42 -23.73
CA ALA A 92 10.10 -1.70 -22.52
C ALA A 92 8.87 -1.44 -21.62
N VAL A 93 7.75 -1.02 -22.21
CA VAL A 93 6.50 -0.80 -21.48
C VAL A 93 5.96 -2.10 -20.90
N LEU A 94 5.94 -3.19 -21.69
CA LEU A 94 5.50 -4.50 -21.20
C LEU A 94 6.38 -5.00 -20.04
N THR A 95 7.69 -4.82 -20.15
CA THR A 95 8.63 -5.15 -19.07
C THR A 95 8.37 -4.31 -17.82
N GLY A 96 8.17 -3.00 -17.97
CA GLY A 96 7.86 -2.10 -16.86
C GLY A 96 6.55 -2.45 -16.16
N VAL A 97 5.49 -2.76 -16.91
CA VAL A 97 4.21 -3.22 -16.35
C VAL A 97 4.36 -4.57 -15.64
N GLY A 98 5.17 -5.48 -16.19
CA GLY A 98 5.48 -6.75 -15.56
C GLY A 98 6.14 -6.57 -14.19
N LEU A 99 7.15 -5.71 -14.10
CA LEU A 99 7.85 -5.37 -12.85
C LEU A 99 6.91 -4.72 -11.83
N ALA A 100 6.19 -3.68 -12.24
CA ALA A 100 5.23 -2.99 -11.35
C ALA A 100 4.18 -3.94 -10.79
N ARG A 101 3.69 -4.90 -11.59
CA ARG A 101 2.73 -5.90 -11.14
C ARG A 101 3.31 -6.86 -10.11
N VAL A 102 4.59 -7.18 -10.19
CA VAL A 102 5.26 -8.05 -9.20
C VAL A 102 5.45 -7.28 -7.90
N GLU A 103 5.89 -6.02 -7.94
CA GLU A 103 6.02 -5.18 -6.75
C GLU A 103 4.70 -5.03 -6.00
N SER A 104 3.59 -4.74 -6.71
CA SER A 104 2.26 -4.67 -6.08
C SER A 104 1.85 -5.99 -5.43
N ARG A 105 2.27 -7.14 -5.97
CA ARG A 105 1.96 -8.44 -5.36
C ARG A 105 2.76 -8.69 -4.08
N ILE A 106 4.00 -8.22 -4.02
CA ILE A 106 4.83 -8.34 -2.82
C ILE A 106 4.22 -7.50 -1.69
N GLU A 107 3.84 -6.26 -1.99
CA GLU A 107 3.19 -5.38 -1.00
C GLU A 107 1.88 -6.00 -0.47
N ILE A 108 1.07 -6.60 -1.34
CA ILE A 108 -0.16 -7.29 -0.92
C ILE A 108 0.15 -8.48 -0.01
N LEU A 109 1.21 -9.24 -0.29
CA LEU A 109 1.62 -10.37 0.56
C LEU A 109 2.12 -9.90 1.92
N ASP A 110 2.87 -8.80 1.96
CA ASP A 110 3.37 -8.21 3.21
C ASP A 110 2.20 -7.73 4.08
N VAL A 111 1.23 -7.02 3.48
CA VAL A 111 0.00 -6.61 4.19
C VAL A 111 -0.80 -7.81 4.67
N ALA A 112 -0.91 -8.87 3.87
CA ALA A 112 -1.60 -10.09 4.29
C ALA A 112 -0.90 -10.75 5.49
N ASN A 113 0.45 -10.77 5.48
CA ASN A 113 1.24 -11.29 6.60
C ASN A 113 1.02 -10.44 7.87
N GLU A 114 1.05 -9.11 7.76
CA GLU A 114 0.78 -8.20 8.88
C GLU A 114 -0.62 -8.41 9.46
N ILE A 115 -1.64 -8.58 8.61
CA ILE A 115 -3.01 -8.89 9.06
C ILE A 115 -3.05 -10.19 9.84
N THR A 116 -2.33 -11.23 9.38
CA THR A 116 -2.29 -12.52 10.09
C THR A 116 -1.59 -12.42 11.44
N GLU A 117 -0.53 -11.62 11.54
CA GLU A 117 0.18 -11.37 12.79
C GLU A 117 -0.69 -10.62 13.80
N LEU A 118 -1.29 -9.50 13.37
CA LEU A 118 -2.20 -8.71 14.21
C LEU A 118 -3.43 -9.52 14.66
N SER A 119 -3.97 -10.37 13.78
CA SER A 119 -5.08 -11.28 14.13
C SER A 119 -4.66 -12.32 15.17
N GLY A 120 -3.43 -12.84 15.06
CA GLY A 120 -2.86 -13.74 16.06
C GLY A 120 -2.73 -13.09 17.43
N ASP A 121 -2.27 -11.84 17.48
CA ASP A 121 -2.13 -11.10 18.73
C ASP A 121 -3.47 -10.70 19.34
N GLN A 122 -4.45 -10.30 18.52
CA GLN A 122 -5.81 -10.07 18.99
C GLN A 122 -6.38 -11.32 19.66
N GLN A 123 -6.21 -12.50 19.06
CA GLN A 123 -6.69 -13.76 19.62
C GLN A 123 -6.00 -14.07 20.96
N ARG A 124 -4.67 -13.89 21.05
CA ARG A 124 -3.91 -14.07 22.29
C ARG A 124 -4.40 -13.14 23.39
N LEU A 125 -4.68 -11.88 23.08
CA LEU A 125 -5.20 -10.91 24.04
C LEU A 125 -6.60 -11.27 24.54
N LEU A 126 -7.47 -11.75 23.64
CA LEU A 126 -8.81 -12.22 24.02
C LEU A 126 -8.75 -13.44 24.95
N ASP A 127 -7.85 -14.38 24.68
CA ASP A 127 -7.67 -15.55 25.54
C ASP A 127 -7.11 -15.18 26.91
N ARG A 128 -6.13 -14.26 26.97
CA ARG A 128 -5.64 -13.69 28.24
C ARG A 128 -6.74 -12.99 29.01
N LYS A 129 -7.57 -12.19 28.34
CA LYS A 129 -8.71 -11.51 28.96
C LYS A 129 -9.70 -12.52 29.56
N ARG A 130 -10.09 -13.55 28.80
CA ARG A 130 -11.00 -14.62 29.29
C ARG A 130 -10.43 -15.33 30.51
N ARG A 131 -9.12 -15.61 30.50
CA ARG A 131 -8.42 -16.18 31.65
C ARG A 131 -8.49 -15.27 32.88
N LEU A 132 -8.14 -14.00 32.73
CA LEU A 132 -8.20 -13.02 33.82
C LEU A 132 -9.62 -12.79 34.35
N GLU A 133 -10.63 -12.80 33.47
CA GLU A 133 -12.04 -12.73 33.89
C GLU A 133 -12.45 -13.94 34.72
N THR A 134 -11.94 -15.13 34.36
CA THR A 134 -12.18 -16.36 35.12
C THR A 134 -11.48 -16.30 36.48
N GLU A 135 -10.23 -15.86 36.52
CA GLU A 135 -9.47 -15.65 37.76
C GLU A 135 -10.14 -14.60 38.65
N ARG A 136 -10.63 -13.51 38.07
CA ARG A 136 -11.38 -12.47 38.78
C ARG A 136 -12.70 -13.01 39.34
N ALA A 137 -13.46 -13.77 38.55
CA ALA A 137 -14.70 -14.38 39.00
C ALA A 137 -14.45 -15.37 40.16
N TYR A 138 -13.32 -16.08 40.10
CA TYR A 138 -12.87 -16.98 41.14
C TYR A 138 -12.50 -16.22 42.44
N LEU A 139 -11.74 -15.12 42.34
CA LEU A 139 -11.33 -14.29 43.49
C LEU A 139 -12.49 -13.50 44.11
N ARG A 140 -13.56 -13.23 43.33
CA ARG A 140 -14.73 -12.50 43.84
C ARG A 140 -15.57 -13.33 44.84
N ARG A 141 -15.30 -14.61 45.04
CA ARG A 141 -16.00 -15.43 46.05
C ARG A 141 -15.36 -15.23 47.43
N PRO A 142 -16.00 -14.50 48.36
CA PRO A 142 -15.41 -14.20 49.67
C PRO A 142 -15.09 -15.46 50.48
N ALA A 143 -15.86 -16.53 50.32
CA ALA A 143 -15.63 -17.81 50.99
C ALA A 143 -14.23 -18.41 50.68
N ARG A 144 -13.74 -18.32 49.44
CA ARG A 144 -12.38 -18.82 49.13
C ARG A 144 -11.27 -17.97 49.75
N VAL A 145 -11.51 -16.66 49.86
CA VAL A 145 -10.53 -15.74 50.45
C VAL A 145 -10.43 -16.01 51.96
N SER A 146 -11.57 -16.24 52.64
CA SER A 146 -11.56 -16.67 54.03
C SER A 146 -10.88 -18.02 54.20
N ASP A 147 -11.20 -19.02 53.37
CA ASP A 147 -10.60 -20.35 53.46
C ASP A 147 -9.06 -20.28 53.30
N GLN A 148 -8.55 -19.54 52.30
CA GLN A 148 -7.11 -19.36 52.12
C GLN A 148 -6.46 -18.55 53.24
N ALA A 149 -7.12 -17.53 53.77
CA ALA A 149 -6.59 -16.73 54.88
C ALA A 149 -6.48 -17.57 56.16
N THR A 150 -7.48 -18.41 56.43
CA THR A 150 -7.43 -19.33 57.58
C THR A 150 -6.39 -20.43 57.37
N GLU A 151 -6.34 -21.06 56.19
CA GLU A 151 -5.45 -22.20 55.94
C GLU A 151 -3.98 -21.80 55.80
N ARG A 152 -3.67 -20.69 55.10
CA ARG A 152 -2.27 -20.27 54.86
C ARG A 152 -1.72 -19.28 55.86
N LEU A 153 -2.56 -18.38 56.38
CA LEU A 153 -2.13 -17.30 57.25
C LEU A 153 -2.58 -17.50 58.70
N GLY A 154 -3.33 -18.56 59.01
CA GLY A 154 -3.85 -18.82 60.35
C GLY A 154 -4.82 -17.74 60.83
N MET A 155 -5.40 -16.96 59.92
CA MET A 155 -6.31 -15.88 60.28
C MET A 155 -7.69 -16.43 60.60
N GLU A 156 -8.20 -16.14 61.79
CA GLU A 156 -9.59 -16.38 62.14
C GLU A 156 -10.46 -15.16 61.77
N PRO A 157 -11.68 -15.38 61.27
CA PRO A 157 -12.61 -14.29 60.99
C PRO A 157 -12.95 -13.56 62.29
N ALA A 158 -12.79 -12.23 62.27
CA ALA A 158 -13.09 -11.40 63.42
C ALA A 158 -14.59 -11.53 63.78
N PRO A 159 -14.93 -11.84 65.05
CA PRO A 159 -16.33 -11.90 65.48
C PRO A 159 -16.98 -10.53 65.30
N PRO A 160 -18.27 -10.48 64.91
CA PRO A 160 -18.96 -9.23 64.56
C PRO A 160 -18.99 -8.22 65.71
N GLU A 161 -18.90 -8.69 66.96
CA GLU A 161 -18.80 -7.88 68.18
C GLU A 161 -17.56 -6.98 68.23
N ARG A 162 -16.48 -7.31 67.49
CA ARG A 162 -15.23 -6.54 67.46
C ARG A 162 -15.15 -5.54 66.30
N ILE A 163 -16.14 -5.51 65.41
CA ILE A 163 -16.14 -4.65 64.23
C ILE A 163 -16.81 -3.31 64.61
N GLN A 164 -16.02 -2.26 64.80
CA GLN A 164 -16.56 -0.90 64.96
C GLN A 164 -17.01 -0.37 63.60
N ARG A 165 -18.31 -0.12 63.43
CA ARG A 165 -18.83 0.60 62.27
C ARG A 165 -18.48 2.07 62.42
N ILE A 166 -17.61 2.56 61.54
CA ILE A 166 -17.32 3.99 61.41
C ILE A 166 -18.37 4.55 60.46
N GLU A 167 -19.32 5.32 60.97
CA GLU A 167 -20.24 6.09 60.15
C GLU A 167 -19.50 7.32 59.60
N LEU A 168 -19.33 7.35 58.28
CA LEU A 168 -18.70 8.48 57.61
C LEU A 168 -19.70 9.63 57.58
N LEU A 169 -19.41 10.69 58.35
CA LEU A 169 -20.10 11.96 58.22
C LEU A 169 -19.96 12.45 56.76
N PRO A 170 -21.05 12.92 56.12
CA PRO A 170 -20.99 13.42 54.76
C PRO A 170 -19.96 14.54 54.72
N ALA A 171 -18.97 14.38 53.84
CA ALA A 171 -17.94 15.39 53.63
C ALA A 171 -18.63 16.73 53.39
N ALA A 172 -18.34 17.72 54.24
CA ALA A 172 -18.74 19.09 54.01
C ALA A 172 -18.28 19.43 52.59
N LEU A 173 -19.25 19.69 51.72
CA LEU A 173 -18.99 20.10 50.34
C LEU A 173 -18.01 21.28 50.41
N PRO A 174 -16.91 21.27 49.64
CA PRO A 174 -16.05 22.43 49.56
C PRO A 174 -16.95 23.60 49.16
N GLU A 175 -17.00 24.63 50.01
CA GLU A 175 -17.72 25.84 49.67
C GLU A 175 -17.18 26.31 48.32
N PRO A 176 -18.06 26.68 47.37
CA PRO A 176 -17.63 27.15 46.07
C PRO A 176 -16.67 28.32 46.33
N GLU A 177 -15.40 28.12 45.96
CA GLU A 177 -14.39 29.17 45.96
C GLU A 177 -15.01 30.33 45.19
N ALA A 178 -15.36 31.37 45.94
CA ALA A 178 -15.90 32.59 45.38
C ALA A 178 -14.90 33.09 44.34
N ASP A 179 -15.34 33.05 43.09
CA ASP A 179 -14.81 33.71 41.91
C ASP A 179 -13.65 34.67 42.22
N VAL A 180 -12.41 34.17 42.19
CA VAL A 180 -11.22 35.02 42.04
C VAL A 180 -11.10 35.36 40.55
N GLU A 181 -12.14 36.02 40.04
CA GLU A 181 -12.24 36.52 38.68
C GLU A 181 -12.23 38.06 38.72
N SER A 182 -11.14 38.68 39.16
CA SER A 182 -10.96 40.13 38.95
C SER A 182 -9.56 40.67 39.22
N GLU A 183 -8.49 40.12 38.64
CA GLU A 183 -7.28 40.94 38.45
C GLU A 183 -6.32 40.37 37.40
N ARG A 184 -6.69 40.52 36.13
CA ARG A 184 -5.69 40.66 35.06
C ARG A 184 -5.81 42.08 34.49
N PRO A 185 -4.94 43.03 34.87
CA PRO A 185 -4.81 44.27 34.13
C PRO A 185 -4.11 43.96 32.79
N ASN A 186 -4.83 44.16 31.68
CA ASN A 186 -4.25 44.52 30.39
C ASN A 186 -3.59 45.92 30.52
N PRO A 187 -2.62 46.32 29.67
CA PRO A 187 -2.32 45.83 28.32
C PRO A 187 -0.90 45.29 28.08
#